data_AF-A0A1I7FMX1-F1
#
_entry.id   AF-A0A1I7FMX1-F1
#
_cell.length_a   1.000
_cell.length_b   1.000
_cell.length_c   1.000
_cell.angle_alpha   90.00
_cell.angle_beta   90.00
_cell.angle_gamma   90.00
#
_symmetry.space_group_name_H-M   'P 1'
#
loop_
_entity.id
_entity.type
_entity.pdbx_description
1 polymer ?
#
loop_
_entity_poly.entity_id
_entity_poly.type
_entity_poly.pdbx_seq_one_letter_code
_entity_poly.pdbx_strand_id
1 'polypeptide(L)'
;MRAIDALAVLGTLLGFYYFVLGISAGAHLMDTERAKSPGERLLLTIYLWSFDFSQFSDEGKKLCKQGNGVVGLAAAAWLAWAFLR
;
A
#
# COMPACT_ATOMS: atom_id res chain seq x y z
N MET A 1 -23.06 13.07 -8.84
CA MET A 1 -22.04 12.59 -7.88
C MET A 1 -21.95 13.64 -6.78
N ARG A 2 -22.23 13.30 -5.52
CA ARG A 2 -22.07 14.28 -4.43
C ARG A 2 -20.58 14.48 -4.17
N ALA A 3 -20.18 15.65 -3.67
CA ALA A 3 -18.77 15.93 -3.36
C ALA A 3 -18.18 14.87 -2.42
N ILE A 4 -19.00 14.30 -1.54
CA ILE A 4 -18.59 13.22 -0.65
C ILE A 4 -18.25 11.93 -1.37
N ASP A 5 -18.96 11.56 -2.46
CA ASP A 5 -18.68 10.35 -3.23
C ASP A 5 -17.28 10.42 -3.89
N ALA A 6 -16.76 11.63 -4.11
CA ALA A 6 -15.39 11.81 -4.61
C ALA A 6 -14.34 11.33 -3.59
N LEU A 7 -14.62 11.33 -2.29
CA LEU A 7 -13.72 10.77 -1.27
C LEU A 7 -13.61 9.24 -1.39
N ALA A 8 -14.70 8.54 -1.71
CA ALA A 8 -14.67 7.10 -1.96
C ALA A 8 -13.87 6.76 -3.23
N VAL A 9 -14.04 7.55 -4.29
CA VAL A 9 -13.25 7.41 -5.53
C VAL A 9 -11.78 7.68 -5.26
N LEU A 10 -11.45 8.77 -4.56
CA LEU A 10 -10.08 9.12 -4.21
C LEU A 10 -9.42 8.03 -3.34
N GLY A 11 -10.09 7.56 -2.30
CA GLY A 11 -9.57 6.49 -1.45
C GLY A 11 -9.33 5.19 -2.23
N THR A 12 -10.21 4.86 -3.17
CA THR A 12 -10.03 3.71 -4.07
C THR A 12 -8.82 3.88 -4.99
N LEU A 13 -8.65 5.05 -5.60
CA LEU A 13 -7.50 5.35 -6.46
C LEU A 13 -6.18 5.33 -5.68
N LEU A 14 -6.16 5.83 -4.44
CA LEU A 14 -5.01 5.73 -3.55
C LEU A 14 -4.70 4.28 -3.18
N GLY A 15 -5.73 3.44 -2.98
CA GLY A 15 -5.56 2.00 -2.79
C GLY A 15 -4.89 1.32 -3.99
N PHE A 16 -5.31 1.65 -5.21
CA PHE A 16 -4.64 1.16 -6.42
C PHE A 16 -3.20 1.65 -6.54
N TYR A 17 -2.93 2.90 -6.18
CA TYR A 17 -1.56 3.43 -6.19
C TYR A 17 -0.67 2.73 -5.16
N TYR A 18 -1.19 2.47 -3.95
CA TYR A 18 -0.51 1.68 -2.92
C TYR A 18 -0.15 0.27 -3.41
N PHE A 19 -1.07 -0.36 -4.15
CA PHE A 19 -0.83 -1.67 -4.76
C PHE A 19 0.33 -1.64 -5.77
N VAL A 20 0.37 -0.64 -6.65
CA VAL A 20 1.47 -0.46 -7.61
C VAL A 20 2.81 -0.25 -6.91
N LEU A 21 2.83 0.58 -5.85
CA LEU A 21 4.03 0.77 -5.03
C LEU A 21 4.52 -0.55 -4.40
N GLY A 22 3.60 -1.43 -3.99
CA GLY A 22 3.94 -2.74 -3.42
C GLY A 22 4.57 -3.70 -4.44
N ILE A 23 4.10 -3.68 -5.69
CA ILE A 23 4.77 -4.40 -6.79
C ILE A 23 6.20 -3.88 -6.98
N SER A 24 6.39 -2.55 -7.01
CA SER A 24 7.71 -1.95 -7.14
C SER A 24 8.61 -2.25 -5.94
N ALA A 25 8.08 -2.23 -4.73
CA ALA A 25 8.82 -2.57 -3.51
C ALA A 25 9.26 -4.04 -3.50
N GLY A 26 8.44 -4.94 -4.06
CA GLY A 26 8.79 -6.35 -4.20
C GLY A 26 10.10 -6.59 -4.97
N ALA A 27 10.48 -5.71 -5.90
CA ALA A 27 11.76 -5.78 -6.60
C ALA A 27 12.98 -5.47 -5.71
N HIS A 28 12.74 -4.89 -4.52
CA HIS A 28 13.77 -4.50 -3.56
C HIS A 28 13.80 -5.39 -2.31
N LEU A 29 13.13 -6.55 -2.33
CA LEU A 29 13.21 -7.54 -1.26
C LEU A 29 14.64 -8.10 -1.18
N MET A 30 15.24 -8.03 0.01
CA MET A 30 16.61 -8.49 0.25
C MET A 30 16.73 -10.02 0.27
N ASP A 31 15.67 -10.71 0.70
CA ASP A 31 15.66 -12.17 0.84
C ASP A 31 14.51 -12.78 0.02
N THR A 32 14.72 -12.86 -1.28
CA THR A 32 13.77 -13.44 -2.23
C THR A 32 13.57 -14.95 -2.05
N GLU A 33 14.49 -15.61 -1.33
CA GLU A 33 14.40 -17.02 -0.95
C GLU A 33 13.50 -17.27 0.26
N ARG A 34 13.37 -16.31 1.18
CA ARG A 34 12.37 -16.38 2.26
C ARG A 34 10.95 -16.24 1.72
N ALA A 35 10.77 -15.44 0.68
CA ALA A 35 9.50 -15.25 -0.02
C ALA A 35 9.19 -16.40 -1.01
N LYS A 36 9.44 -17.66 -0.63
CA LYS A 36 9.29 -18.83 -1.52
C LYS A 36 7.84 -19.27 -1.72
N SER A 37 6.92 -18.95 -0.81
CA SER A 37 5.50 -19.23 -1.04
C SER A 37 4.84 -18.10 -1.86
N PRO A 38 4.05 -18.41 -2.90
CA PRO A 38 3.28 -17.40 -3.63
C PRO A 38 2.38 -16.56 -2.73
N GLY A 39 1.88 -17.15 -1.62
CA GLY A 39 1.06 -16.49 -0.62
C GLY A 39 1.82 -15.44 0.21
N GLU A 40 3.05 -15.75 0.65
CA GLU A 40 3.89 -14.74 1.35
C GLU A 40 4.31 -13.64 0.41
N ARG A 41 4.64 -13.93 -0.85
CA ARG A 41 4.89 -12.87 -1.85
C ARG A 41 3.68 -11.95 -1.98
N LEU A 42 2.48 -12.50 -2.01
CA LEU A 42 1.23 -11.74 -2.06
C LEU A 42 1.06 -10.85 -0.82
N LEU A 43 1.25 -11.39 0.39
CA LEU A 43 1.12 -10.62 1.62
C LEU A 43 2.21 -9.52 1.74
N LEU A 44 3.44 -9.85 1.34
CA LEU A 44 4.62 -8.98 1.33
C LEU A 44 4.65 -7.99 0.17
N THR A 45 3.69 -8.01 -0.75
CA THR A 45 3.63 -7.03 -1.87
C THR A 45 2.27 -6.38 -2.07
N ILE A 46 1.18 -6.92 -1.50
CA ILE A 46 -0.19 -6.43 -1.78
C ILE A 46 -0.84 -5.77 -0.57
N TYR A 47 -0.76 -6.39 0.61
CA TYR A 47 -1.58 -5.95 1.74
C TYR A 47 -0.80 -5.14 2.78
N LEU A 48 0.29 -5.70 3.34
CA LEU A 48 0.99 -5.09 4.49
C LEU A 48 2.50 -4.92 4.26
N TRP A 49 2.91 -4.93 2.99
CA TRP A 49 4.30 -4.82 2.57
C TRP A 49 5.05 -3.61 3.16
N SER A 50 4.35 -2.49 3.33
CA SER A 50 4.94 -1.22 3.79
C SER A 50 5.18 -1.14 5.31
N PHE A 51 4.73 -2.13 6.08
CA PHE A 51 4.85 -2.15 7.55
C PHE A 51 6.13 -2.81 8.06
N ASP A 52 6.72 -3.74 7.28
CA ASP A 52 7.99 -4.40 7.64
C ASP A 52 9.14 -3.95 6.72
N PHE A 53 9.73 -2.82 7.07
CA PHE A 53 10.86 -2.21 6.37
C PHE A 53 12.13 -3.06 6.39
N SER A 54 12.26 -4.00 7.33
CA SER A 54 13.50 -4.74 7.56
C SER A 54 13.84 -5.69 6.42
N GLN A 55 12.85 -6.05 5.61
CA GLN A 55 12.98 -7.00 4.50
C GLN A 55 13.41 -6.36 3.18
N PHE A 56 13.50 -5.03 3.13
CA PHE A 56 13.72 -4.27 1.90
C PHE A 56 15.08 -3.56 1.89
N SER A 57 15.65 -3.38 0.70
CA SER A 57 16.80 -2.50 0.48
C SER A 57 16.48 -1.06 0.88
N ASP A 58 17.48 -0.18 0.93
CA ASP A 58 17.24 1.22 1.29
C ASP A 58 16.32 1.95 0.30
N GLU A 59 16.36 1.62 -0.99
CA GLU A 59 15.37 2.07 -1.98
C GLU A 59 13.97 1.52 -1.67
N GLY A 60 13.85 0.22 -1.37
CA GLY A 60 12.57 -0.39 -1.01
C GLY A 60 11.97 0.21 0.27
N LYS A 61 12.81 0.58 1.25
CA LYS A 61 12.36 1.31 2.46
C LYS A 61 11.76 2.68 2.13
N LYS A 62 12.27 3.38 1.10
CA LYS A 62 11.67 4.65 0.64
C LYS A 62 10.28 4.40 0.07
N LEU A 63 10.09 3.34 -0.72
CA LEU A 63 8.79 2.95 -1.23
C LEU A 63 7.83 2.57 -0.09
N CYS A 64 8.29 1.84 0.93
CA CYS A 64 7.48 1.52 2.11
C CYS A 64 7.00 2.77 2.85
N LYS A 65 7.87 3.78 3.03
CA LYS A 65 7.48 5.06 3.65
C LYS A 65 6.41 5.79 2.84
N GLN A 66 6.56 5.80 1.52
CA GLN A 66 5.54 6.36 0.61
C GLN A 66 4.23 5.57 0.70
N GLY A 67 4.30 4.23 0.69
CA GLY A 67 3.16 3.34 0.85
C GLY A 67 2.37 3.63 2.13
N ASN A 68 3.05 3.80 3.27
CA ASN A 68 2.40 4.16 4.54
C ASN A 68 1.66 5.50 4.47
N GLY A 69 2.23 6.49 3.78
CA GLY A 69 1.56 7.77 3.53
C GLY A 69 0.30 7.58 2.68
N VAL A 70 0.41 6.83 1.59
CA VAL A 70 -0.70 6.57 0.66
C VAL A 70 -1.83 5.79 1.32
N VAL A 71 -1.54 4.71 2.05
CA VAL A 71 -2.57 3.91 2.73
C VAL A 71 -3.22 4.71 3.87
N GLY A 72 -2.47 5.56 4.57
CA GLY A 72 -3.02 6.49 5.56
C GLY A 72 -4.00 7.48 4.95
N LEU A 73 -3.66 8.07 3.81
CA LEU A 73 -4.57 8.96 3.07
C LEU A 73 -5.79 8.23 2.51
N ALA A 74 -5.61 7.01 1.98
CA ALA A 74 -6.70 6.18 1.49
C ALA A 74 -7.70 5.85 2.61
N ALA A 75 -7.19 5.42 3.76
CA ALA A 75 -7.98 5.14 4.95
C ALA A 75 -8.71 6.40 5.43
N ALA A 76 -8.04 7.55 5.51
CA ALA A 76 -8.66 8.80 5.90
C ALA A 76 -9.80 9.21 4.95
N ALA A 77 -9.60 9.08 3.63
CA ALA A 77 -10.62 9.38 2.63
C ALA A 77 -11.84 8.45 2.75
N TRP A 78 -11.62 7.14 2.95
CA TRP A 78 -12.70 6.17 3.16
C TRP A 78 -13.46 6.39 4.47
N LEU A 79 -12.76 6.66 5.57
CA LEU A 79 -13.39 6.96 6.85
C LEU A 79 -14.21 8.26 6.77
N ALA A 80 -13.64 9.32 6.17
CA ALA A 80 -14.36 10.57 5.95
C ALA A 80 -15.63 10.36 5.11
N TRP A 81 -15.55 9.59 4.02
CA TRP A 81 -16.74 9.22 3.24
C TRP A 81 -17.76 8.43 4.08
N ALA A 82 -17.32 7.43 4.83
CA ALA A 82 -18.19 6.56 5.60
C ALA A 82 -18.96 7.30 6.71
N PHE A 83 -18.32 8.26 7.37
CA PHE A 83 -18.90 9.00 8.50
C PHE A 83 -19.65 10.29 8.10
N LEU A 84 -19.35 10.88 6.95
CA LEU A 84 -19.97 12.15 6.53
C LEU A 84 -21.10 11.97 5.50
N ARG A 85 -21.31 10.76 4.95
CA ARG A 85 -22.32 10.46 3.92
C ARG A 85 -23.72 10.27 4.50
#